data_AF-J3K6K3-F1
#
_entry.id   AF-J3K6K3-F1
#
_cell.length_a   1.000
_cell.length_b   1.000
_cell.length_c   1.000
_cell.angle_alpha   90.00
_cell.angle_beta   90.00
_cell.angle_gamma   90.00
#
_symmetry.space_group_name_H-M   'P 1'
#
loop_
_entity.id
_entity.type
_entity.pdbx_description
1 polymer ?
#
loop_
_entity_poly.entity_id
_entity_poly.type
_entity_poly.pdbx_seq_one_letter_code
_entity_poly.pdbx_strand_id
1 'polypeptide(L)'
;MSRPCAHITLFSRRSAPLEETKEEILATCPNRNQDINTVTINMGDAQMVDEAFKRQPRPADILYCVAGGNHGQNGFFVDITAKDLEDCMRNNYYSAAYAAKSMLDIWIADDASVRKPTRQRHRRIIFINSAAAFLGLPGSIAYTTAKCAVRALADTLRIELLRNDCAASTYSIHIAFPGDFVSPGFMKEQQTKVALNKTIQGLNHPIEQLKAKFPSSDKVASLIIHAVDRGDFIICEDSMAASVLFANMQGPSPKRGWGVFDALLSPVMNLFVMPYLRWKWEGLTRKDGEKLQRSRE
;
A
#
# COMPACT_ATOMS: atom_id res chain seq x y z
N MET A 1 -15.47 -5.09 -21.62
CA MET A 1 -14.06 -5.15 -22.05
C MET A 1 -13.47 -6.44 -21.51
N SER A 2 -12.98 -7.32 -22.38
CA SER A 2 -12.30 -8.55 -21.98
C SER A 2 -11.11 -8.19 -21.09
N ARG A 3 -11.07 -8.70 -19.85
CA ARG A 3 -9.87 -8.59 -19.02
C ARG A 3 -8.73 -9.25 -19.80
N PRO A 4 -7.60 -8.57 -20.10
CA PRO A 4 -6.48 -9.23 -20.75
C PRO A 4 -6.05 -10.43 -19.90
N CYS A 5 -5.98 -11.61 -20.51
CA CYS A 5 -5.58 -12.85 -19.86
C CYS A 5 -4.09 -12.76 -19.50
N ALA A 6 -3.77 -12.30 -18.30
CA ALA A 6 -2.39 -12.14 -17.83
C ALA A 6 -1.91 -13.40 -17.10
N HIS A 7 -0.66 -13.80 -17.30
CA HIS A 7 -0.04 -14.76 -16.40
C HIS A 7 0.14 -14.15 -15.01
N ILE A 8 -0.20 -14.88 -13.95
CA ILE A 8 -0.19 -14.36 -12.58
C ILE A 8 0.64 -15.29 -11.70
N THR A 9 1.56 -14.72 -10.94
CA THR A 9 2.16 -15.39 -9.78
C THR A 9 1.74 -14.66 -8.52
N LEU A 10 1.17 -15.40 -7.56
CA LEU A 10 0.79 -14.90 -6.24
C LEU A 10 1.83 -15.30 -5.19
N PHE A 11 2.26 -14.33 -4.39
CA PHE A 11 3.20 -14.54 -3.30
C PHE A 11 2.56 -14.19 -1.95
N SER A 12 2.65 -15.09 -0.97
CA SER A 12 2.14 -14.87 0.38
C SER A 12 2.76 -15.86 1.35
N ARG A 13 2.74 -15.54 2.65
CA ARG A 13 3.19 -16.45 3.71
C ARG A 13 2.22 -17.59 4.01
N ARG A 14 0.96 -17.46 3.56
CA ARG A 14 -0.11 -18.40 3.88
C ARG A 14 -0.49 -19.19 2.63
N SER A 15 -0.24 -20.49 2.65
CA SER A 15 -0.55 -21.40 1.54
C SER A 15 -2.04 -21.55 1.29
N ALA A 16 -2.86 -21.73 2.34
CA ALA A 16 -4.30 -21.98 2.16
C ALA A 16 -5.03 -20.86 1.40
N PRO A 17 -4.91 -19.56 1.77
CA PRO A 17 -5.51 -18.48 0.99
C PRO A 17 -4.93 -18.34 -0.43
N LEU A 18 -3.67 -18.74 -0.66
CA LEU A 18 -3.06 -18.71 -1.99
C LEU A 18 -3.74 -19.71 -2.92
N GLU A 19 -3.94 -20.94 -2.45
CA GLU A 19 -4.59 -21.98 -3.24
C GLU A 19 -6.07 -21.66 -3.48
N GLU A 20 -6.78 -21.14 -2.47
CA GLU A 20 -8.16 -20.65 -2.64
C GLU A 20 -8.24 -19.55 -3.71
N THR A 21 -7.38 -18.53 -3.64
CA THR A 21 -7.35 -17.46 -4.66
C THR A 21 -6.96 -18.00 -6.04
N LYS A 22 -6.07 -18.99 -6.12
CA LYS A 22 -5.72 -19.64 -7.39
C LYS A 22 -6.92 -20.33 -8.02
N GLU A 23 -7.70 -21.07 -7.23
CA GLU A 23 -8.93 -21.72 -7.69
C GLU A 23 -9.97 -20.70 -8.18
N GLU A 24 -10.17 -19.60 -7.43
CA GLU A 24 -11.06 -18.51 -7.83
C GLU A 24 -10.64 -17.85 -9.15
N ILE A 25 -9.35 -17.59 -9.33
CA ILE A 25 -8.83 -17.02 -10.58
C ILE A 25 -9.06 -18.01 -11.72
N LEU A 26 -8.68 -19.28 -11.55
CA LEU A 26 -8.85 -20.32 -12.57
C LEU A 26 -10.31 -20.52 -12.97
N ALA A 27 -11.26 -20.41 -12.03
CA ALA A 27 -12.69 -20.49 -12.30
C ALA A 27 -13.22 -19.36 -13.18
N THR A 28 -12.52 -18.22 -13.22
CA THR A 28 -12.89 -17.04 -14.03
C THR A 28 -12.02 -16.86 -15.27
N CYS A 29 -11.02 -17.72 -15.47
CA CYS A 29 -10.11 -17.67 -16.62
C CYS A 29 -10.82 -18.08 -17.92
N PRO A 30 -10.96 -17.18 -18.91
CA PRO A 30 -11.55 -17.54 -20.20
C PRO A 30 -10.59 -18.34 -21.10
N ASN A 31 -9.28 -18.33 -20.80
CA ASN A 31 -8.25 -18.99 -21.61
C ASN A 31 -7.51 -20.07 -20.81
N ARG A 32 -7.53 -21.31 -21.32
CA ARG A 32 -6.84 -22.46 -20.71
C ARG A 32 -5.31 -22.35 -20.73
N ASN A 33 -4.74 -21.43 -21.50
CA ASN A 33 -3.29 -21.19 -21.55
C ASN A 33 -2.80 -20.18 -20.51
N GLN A 34 -3.68 -19.62 -19.67
CA GLN A 34 -3.28 -18.70 -18.61
C GLN A 34 -2.63 -19.46 -17.45
N ASP A 35 -1.32 -19.26 -17.29
CA ASP A 35 -0.53 -19.78 -16.18
C ASP A 35 -0.79 -18.98 -14.87
N ILE A 36 -1.28 -19.66 -13.84
CA ILE A 36 -1.53 -19.12 -12.49
C ILE A 36 -0.68 -19.89 -11.48
N ASN A 37 0.33 -19.23 -10.94
CA ASN A 37 1.28 -19.80 -9.99
C ASN A 37 1.10 -19.22 -8.59
N THR A 38 1.40 -20.03 -7.59
CA THR A 38 1.37 -19.66 -6.17
C THR A 38 2.73 -20.00 -5.56
N VAL A 39 3.27 -19.09 -4.75
CA VAL A 39 4.56 -19.26 -4.10
C VAL A 39 4.43 -18.84 -2.65
N THR A 40 4.54 -19.82 -1.75
CA THR A 40 4.45 -19.58 -0.31
C THR A 40 5.81 -19.12 0.23
N ILE A 41 5.95 -17.82 0.51
CA ILE A 41 7.20 -17.22 1.00
C ILE A 41 6.96 -16.07 1.98
N ASN A 42 7.97 -15.81 2.82
CA ASN A 42 8.03 -14.60 3.62
C ASN A 42 8.62 -13.45 2.80
N MET A 43 7.77 -12.51 2.39
CA MET A 43 8.22 -11.30 1.68
C MET A 43 9.20 -10.44 2.49
N GLY A 44 9.22 -10.58 3.82
CA GLY A 44 10.16 -9.88 4.70
C GLY A 44 11.57 -10.47 4.74
N ASP A 45 11.86 -11.50 3.95
CA ASP A 45 13.17 -12.12 3.82
C ASP A 45 13.75 -11.83 2.43
N ALA A 46 14.84 -11.06 2.37
CA ALA A 46 15.42 -10.59 1.12
C ALA A 46 15.92 -11.73 0.23
N GLN A 47 16.54 -12.76 0.82
CA GLN A 47 17.10 -13.89 0.07
C GLN A 47 15.98 -14.76 -0.49
N MET A 48 14.98 -15.09 0.32
CA MET A 48 13.84 -15.89 -0.13
C MET A 48 13.07 -15.19 -1.26
N VAL A 49 12.87 -13.88 -1.16
CA VAL A 49 12.19 -13.10 -2.20
C VAL A 49 13.00 -13.13 -3.50
N ASP A 50 14.30 -12.86 -3.42
CA ASP A 50 15.14 -12.80 -4.62
C ASP A 50 15.23 -14.15 -5.34
N GLU A 51 15.43 -15.24 -4.60
CA GLU A 51 15.44 -16.59 -5.16
C GLU A 51 14.08 -16.95 -5.77
N ALA A 52 12.98 -16.62 -5.10
CA ALA A 52 11.64 -16.93 -5.60
C ALA A 52 11.31 -16.16 -6.87
N PHE A 53 11.68 -14.88 -6.96
CA PHE A 53 11.44 -14.04 -8.14
C PHE A 53 12.28 -14.52 -9.33
N LYS A 54 13.56 -14.87 -9.12
CA LYS A 54 14.44 -15.40 -10.17
C LYS A 54 14.02 -16.78 -10.69
N ARG A 55 13.35 -17.59 -9.86
CA ARG A 55 12.82 -18.91 -10.26
C ARG A 55 11.52 -18.84 -11.05
N GLN A 56 10.92 -17.66 -11.22
CA GLN A 56 9.70 -17.55 -12.01
C GLN A 56 9.96 -17.90 -13.47
N PRO A 57 9.03 -18.60 -14.15
CA PRO A 57 9.25 -19.11 -15.51
C PRO A 57 9.39 -17.99 -16.55
N ARG A 58 8.96 -16.77 -16.20
CA ARG A 58 9.07 -15.58 -17.03
C ARG A 58 9.13 -14.32 -16.16
N PRO A 59 9.88 -13.28 -16.57
CA PRO A 59 9.79 -11.97 -15.94
C PRO A 59 8.36 -11.41 -16.07
N ALA A 60 7.80 -10.88 -14.99
CA ALA A 60 6.50 -10.21 -15.02
C ALA A 60 6.65 -8.79 -15.59
N ASP A 61 5.68 -8.28 -16.34
CA ASP A 61 5.67 -6.87 -16.77
C ASP A 61 5.17 -5.93 -15.64
N ILE A 62 4.48 -6.47 -14.63
CA ILE A 62 3.83 -5.70 -13.58
C ILE A 62 4.05 -6.36 -12.22
N LEU A 63 4.43 -5.58 -11.21
CA LEU A 63 4.55 -6.00 -9.83
C LEU A 63 3.61 -5.19 -8.93
N TYR A 64 2.75 -5.88 -8.19
CA TYR A 64 1.94 -5.29 -7.11
C TYR A 64 2.53 -5.63 -5.74
N CYS A 65 3.05 -4.63 -5.04
CA CYS A 65 3.55 -4.75 -3.67
C CYS A 65 2.40 -4.55 -2.67
N VAL A 66 1.72 -5.65 -2.32
CA VAL A 66 0.46 -5.62 -1.53
C VAL A 66 0.66 -6.09 -0.08
N ALA A 67 1.65 -6.96 0.17
CA ALA A 67 1.85 -7.59 1.47
C ALA A 67 2.12 -6.54 2.57
N GLY A 68 1.29 -6.56 3.61
CA GLY A 68 1.38 -5.62 4.73
C GLY A 68 0.19 -5.70 5.68
N GLY A 69 0.24 -4.90 6.74
CA GLY A 69 -0.78 -4.80 7.78
C GLY A 69 -0.17 -4.47 9.15
N ASN A 70 -1.03 -4.23 10.13
CA ASN A 70 -0.66 -3.78 11.48
C ASN A 70 -1.39 -4.49 12.62
N HIS A 71 -2.18 -5.53 12.33
CA HIS A 71 -3.06 -6.14 13.34
C HIS A 71 -2.31 -6.63 14.59
N GLY A 72 -1.01 -6.96 14.50
CA GLY A 72 -0.18 -7.38 15.62
C GLY A 72 0.69 -6.29 16.25
N GLN A 73 0.70 -5.06 15.72
CA GLN A 73 1.64 -3.99 16.12
C GLN A 73 0.91 -2.65 16.38
N ASN A 74 -0.34 -2.72 16.82
CA ASN A 74 -1.09 -1.56 17.29
C ASN A 74 -0.71 -1.25 18.74
N GLY A 75 -0.44 0.01 19.03
CA GLY A 75 -0.09 0.49 20.35
C GLY A 75 0.62 1.84 20.30
N PHE A 76 0.70 2.50 21.46
CA PHE A 76 1.51 3.69 21.61
C PHE A 76 2.99 3.30 21.64
N PHE A 77 3.88 4.23 21.31
CA PHE A 77 5.32 3.94 21.23
C PHE A 77 5.89 3.39 22.54
N VAL A 78 5.37 3.85 23.68
CA VAL A 78 5.79 3.42 25.02
C VAL A 78 5.25 2.04 25.42
N ASP A 79 4.24 1.53 24.71
CA ASP A 79 3.55 0.28 25.05
C ASP A 79 3.94 -0.89 24.14
N ILE A 80 4.50 -0.61 22.96
CA ILE A 80 4.94 -1.63 22.00
C ILE A 80 6.42 -1.98 22.20
N THR A 81 6.80 -3.19 21.81
CA THR A 81 8.18 -3.64 21.91
C THR A 81 9.03 -3.15 20.74
N ALA A 82 10.36 -3.16 20.89
CA ALA A 82 11.27 -2.94 19.78
C ALA A 82 11.05 -3.96 18.65
N LYS A 83 10.71 -5.21 19.01
CA LYS A 83 10.36 -6.27 18.07
C LYS A 83 9.12 -5.91 17.25
N ASP A 84 8.12 -5.27 17.83
CA ASP A 84 6.93 -4.81 17.08
C ASP A 84 7.28 -3.76 16.03
N LEU A 85 8.22 -2.85 16.33
CA LEU A 85 8.73 -1.88 15.36
C LEU A 85 9.41 -2.59 14.19
N GLU A 86 10.30 -3.54 14.49
CA GLU A 86 11.01 -4.33 13.48
C GLU A 86 10.07 -5.16 12.63
N ASP A 87 9.14 -5.88 13.25
CA ASP A 87 8.19 -6.76 12.57
C ASP A 87 7.23 -5.93 11.69
N CYS A 88 6.80 -4.75 12.14
CA CYS A 88 5.95 -3.87 11.33
C CYS A 88 6.70 -3.33 10.11
N MET A 89 7.95 -2.87 10.30
CA MET A 89 8.82 -2.42 9.20
C MET A 89 9.08 -3.56 8.21
N ARG A 90 9.36 -4.77 8.72
CA ARG A 90 9.59 -5.97 7.91
C ARG A 90 8.38 -6.37 7.08
N ASN A 91 7.20 -6.32 7.66
CA ASN A 91 5.96 -6.74 7.01
C ASN A 91 5.43 -5.73 5.99
N ASN A 92 5.80 -4.44 6.09
CA ASN A 92 5.22 -3.38 5.26
C ASN A 92 6.23 -2.70 4.33
N TYR A 93 7.41 -2.32 4.85
CA TYR A 93 8.44 -1.64 4.05
C TYR A 93 9.36 -2.64 3.37
N TYR A 94 10.03 -3.51 4.13
CA TYR A 94 10.99 -4.44 3.55
C TYR A 94 10.33 -5.43 2.59
N SER A 95 9.10 -5.89 2.89
CA SER A 95 8.32 -6.71 1.97
C SER A 95 8.13 -6.08 0.59
N ALA A 96 7.88 -4.76 0.53
CA ALA A 96 7.73 -4.01 -0.70
C ALA A 96 9.09 -3.69 -1.34
N ALA A 97 10.09 -3.30 -0.54
CA ALA A 97 11.41 -2.92 -1.00
C ALA A 97 12.17 -4.11 -1.61
N TYR A 98 12.13 -5.29 -0.98
CA TYR A 98 12.80 -6.49 -1.47
C TYR A 98 12.16 -6.99 -2.78
N ALA A 99 10.82 -6.99 -2.85
CA ALA A 99 10.11 -7.35 -4.08
C ALA A 99 10.46 -6.40 -5.23
N ALA A 100 10.41 -5.08 -4.98
CA ALA A 100 10.76 -4.07 -5.97
C ALA A 100 12.23 -4.22 -6.41
N LYS A 101 13.16 -4.37 -5.48
CA LYS A 101 14.59 -4.50 -5.78
C LYS A 101 14.89 -5.73 -6.64
N SER A 102 14.37 -6.90 -6.26
CA SER A 102 14.63 -8.13 -7.01
C SER A 102 14.00 -8.06 -8.41
N MET A 103 12.76 -7.54 -8.53
CA MET A 103 12.13 -7.37 -9.83
C MET A 103 12.90 -6.39 -10.73
N LEU A 104 13.39 -5.28 -10.18
CA LEU A 104 14.23 -4.33 -10.92
C LEU A 104 15.53 -4.96 -11.41
N ASP A 105 16.18 -5.79 -10.61
CA ASP A 105 17.39 -6.51 -11.05
C ASP A 105 17.11 -7.46 -12.22
N ILE A 106 16.02 -8.21 -12.13
CA ILE A 106 15.56 -9.11 -13.21
C ILE A 106 15.28 -8.32 -14.48
N TRP A 107 14.57 -7.21 -14.35
CA TRP A 107 14.23 -6.31 -15.45
C TRP A 107 15.46 -5.72 -16.12
N ILE A 108 16.36 -5.12 -15.35
CA ILE A 108 17.57 -4.49 -15.90
C ILE A 108 18.45 -5.53 -16.62
N ALA A 109 18.57 -6.73 -16.07
CA ALA A 109 19.27 -7.85 -16.72
C ALA A 109 18.58 -8.30 -18.01
N ASP A 110 17.24 -8.44 -18.00
CA ASP A 110 16.45 -8.80 -19.19
C ASP A 110 16.62 -7.75 -20.30
N ASP A 111 16.58 -6.45 -19.97
CA ASP A 111 16.80 -5.38 -20.96
C ASP A 111 18.19 -5.43 -21.58
N ALA A 112 19.23 -5.66 -20.78
CA ALA A 112 20.60 -5.78 -21.26
C ALA A 112 20.80 -6.96 -22.21
N SER A 113 19.96 -8.00 -22.12
CA SER A 113 20.01 -9.17 -23.00
C SER A 113 19.37 -8.92 -24.39
N VAL A 114 18.53 -7.89 -24.52
CA VAL A 114 17.76 -7.62 -25.75
C VAL A 114 18.58 -6.77 -26.73
N ARG A 115 19.18 -7.42 -27.73
CA ARG A 115 19.99 -6.73 -28.76
C ARG A 115 19.18 -5.88 -29.75
N LYS A 116 17.96 -6.32 -30.09
CA LYS A 116 17.07 -5.64 -31.05
C LYS A 116 15.61 -5.76 -30.55
N PRO A 117 15.12 -4.79 -29.76
CA PRO A 117 13.75 -4.83 -29.27
C PRO A 117 12.76 -4.64 -30.43
N THR A 118 11.78 -5.53 -30.53
CA THR A 118 10.69 -5.45 -31.54
C THR A 118 9.49 -4.65 -31.04
N ARG A 119 9.35 -4.53 -29.71
CA ARG A 119 8.39 -3.68 -29.02
C ARG A 119 9.01 -3.18 -27.72
N GLN A 120 8.67 -1.97 -27.32
CA GLN A 120 9.02 -1.47 -26.00
C GLN A 120 8.07 -2.07 -24.96
N ARG A 121 8.62 -2.71 -23.92
CA ARG A 121 7.84 -3.22 -22.79
C ARG A 121 7.56 -2.10 -21.81
N HIS A 122 6.41 -2.14 -21.14
CA HIS A 122 6.10 -1.20 -20.09
C HIS A 122 6.12 -1.93 -18.75
N ARG A 123 7.12 -1.61 -17.94
CA ARG A 123 7.39 -2.26 -16.65
C ARG A 123 6.87 -1.40 -15.51
N ARG A 124 5.99 -1.97 -14.69
CA ARG A 124 5.19 -1.21 -13.71
C ARG A 124 5.35 -1.77 -12.31
N ILE A 125 5.73 -0.94 -11.34
CA ILE A 125 5.69 -1.30 -9.92
C ILE A 125 4.59 -0.48 -9.25
N ILE A 126 3.65 -1.16 -8.60
CA ILE A 126 2.52 -0.56 -7.91
C ILE A 126 2.66 -0.88 -6.42
N PHE A 127 2.85 0.14 -5.60
CA PHE A 127 2.86 0.03 -4.15
C PHE A 127 1.44 0.22 -3.59
N ILE A 128 0.93 -0.78 -2.87
CA ILE A 128 -0.33 -0.64 -2.11
C ILE A 128 0.04 -0.17 -0.69
N ASN A 129 0.04 1.15 -0.52
CA ASN A 129 0.42 1.81 0.72
C ASN A 129 -0.79 1.99 1.65
N SER A 130 -0.98 3.17 2.24
CA SER A 130 -2.14 3.50 3.08
C SER A 130 -2.23 5.00 3.27
N ALA A 131 -3.44 5.54 3.40
CA ALA A 131 -3.66 6.92 3.84
C ALA A 131 -2.97 7.26 5.18
N ALA A 132 -2.67 6.24 6.02
CA ALA A 132 -1.87 6.40 7.23
C ALA A 132 -0.47 7.00 6.96
N ALA A 133 0.05 6.92 5.73
CA ALA A 133 1.31 7.57 5.35
C ALA A 133 1.24 9.11 5.32
N PHE A 134 0.05 9.71 5.53
CA PHE A 134 -0.16 11.16 5.47
C PHE A 134 -0.36 11.84 6.83
N LEU A 135 -0.45 11.08 7.93
CA LEU A 135 -0.72 11.65 9.25
C LEU A 135 -0.13 10.81 10.38
N GLY A 136 0.24 11.48 11.48
CA GLY A 136 0.62 10.81 12.71
C GLY A 136 -0.61 10.29 13.45
N LEU A 137 -0.82 8.97 13.46
CA LEU A 137 -1.91 8.32 14.20
C LEU A 137 -1.40 7.73 15.53
N PRO A 138 -1.75 8.33 16.68
CA PRO A 138 -1.45 7.75 17.99
C PRO A 138 -2.01 6.33 18.10
N GLY A 139 -1.22 5.40 18.64
CA GLY A 139 -1.63 4.00 18.71
C GLY A 139 -1.36 3.16 17.45
N SER A 140 -0.77 3.74 16.40
CA SER A 140 -0.39 3.03 15.17
C SER A 140 0.99 3.48 14.67
N ILE A 141 1.90 3.81 15.58
CA ILE A 141 3.20 4.43 15.22
C ILE A 141 4.07 3.51 14.37
N ALA A 142 4.15 2.22 14.69
CA ALA A 142 4.91 1.23 13.92
C ALA A 142 4.43 1.15 12.46
N TYR A 143 3.11 1.18 12.28
CA TYR A 143 2.49 1.11 10.95
C TYR A 143 2.66 2.41 10.15
N THR A 144 2.38 3.54 10.81
CA THR A 144 2.47 4.88 10.20
C THR A 144 3.89 5.11 9.67
N THR A 145 4.92 4.81 10.48
CA THR A 145 6.32 4.97 10.10
C THR A 145 6.71 4.07 8.92
N ALA A 146 6.31 2.80 8.92
CA ALA A 146 6.57 1.90 7.81
C ALA A 146 5.88 2.34 6.50
N LYS A 147 4.64 2.84 6.57
CA LYS A 147 3.90 3.35 5.39
C LYS A 147 4.46 4.69 4.88
N CYS A 148 5.03 5.52 5.75
CA CYS A 148 5.81 6.68 5.34
C CYS A 148 7.10 6.28 4.59
N ALA A 149 7.80 5.24 5.05
CA ALA A 149 8.99 4.72 4.38
C ALA A 149 8.69 4.18 2.96
N VAL A 150 7.57 3.46 2.79
CA VAL A 150 7.11 3.00 1.46
C VAL A 150 6.79 4.18 0.53
N ARG A 151 6.19 5.25 1.06
CA ARG A 151 5.98 6.47 0.27
C ARG A 151 7.30 7.06 -0.22
N ALA A 152 8.27 7.24 0.68
CA ALA A 152 9.57 7.80 0.31
C ALA A 152 10.28 6.93 -0.74
N LEU A 153 10.18 5.60 -0.63
CA LEU A 153 10.69 4.67 -1.64
C LEU A 153 10.03 4.91 -3.01
N ALA A 154 8.70 5.01 -3.07
CA ALA A 154 7.97 5.22 -4.32
C ALA A 154 8.26 6.60 -4.96
N ASP A 155 8.26 7.67 -4.16
CA ASP A 155 8.63 9.02 -4.61
C ASP A 155 10.05 9.06 -5.21
N THR A 156 10.99 8.33 -4.59
CA THR A 156 12.37 8.23 -5.05
C THR A 156 12.49 7.41 -6.33
N LEU A 157 11.94 6.19 -6.35
CA LEU A 157 12.01 5.28 -7.50
C LEU A 157 11.38 5.88 -8.76
N ARG A 158 10.33 6.70 -8.62
CA ARG A 158 9.69 7.36 -9.76
C ARG A 158 10.66 8.22 -10.57
N ILE A 159 11.64 8.82 -9.91
CA ILE A 159 12.66 9.66 -10.55
C ILE A 159 13.88 8.82 -10.90
N GLU A 160 14.33 7.97 -9.98
CA GLU A 160 15.54 7.16 -10.15
C GLU A 160 15.45 6.23 -11.37
N LEU A 161 14.29 5.60 -11.59
CA LEU A 161 14.11 4.63 -12.67
C LEU A 161 14.08 5.23 -14.08
N LEU A 162 13.92 6.55 -14.21
CA LEU A 162 14.04 7.21 -15.52
C LEU A 162 15.43 7.01 -16.13
N ARG A 163 16.45 6.72 -15.31
CA ARG A 163 17.81 6.37 -15.76
C ARG A 163 17.88 5.04 -16.50
N ASN A 164 16.86 4.19 -16.35
CA ASN A 164 16.82 2.84 -16.87
C ASN A 164 15.94 2.73 -18.13
N ASP A 165 15.20 3.78 -18.49
CA ASP A 165 14.42 3.82 -19.72
C ASP A 165 15.34 3.61 -20.93
N CYS A 166 14.94 2.69 -21.82
CA CYS A 166 15.70 2.33 -22.99
C CYS A 166 14.78 1.90 -24.15
N ALA A 167 15.38 1.56 -25.30
CA ALA A 167 14.61 1.09 -26.46
C ALA A 167 13.82 -0.21 -26.17
N ALA A 168 14.25 -1.02 -25.19
CA ALA A 168 13.60 -2.27 -24.83
C ALA A 168 12.45 -2.08 -23.84
N SER A 169 12.57 -1.15 -22.89
CA SER A 169 11.58 -0.97 -21.82
C SER A 169 11.48 0.48 -21.33
N THR A 170 10.28 0.85 -20.90
CA THR A 170 10.02 2.00 -20.01
C THR A 170 9.58 1.54 -18.64
N TYR A 171 9.84 2.37 -17.64
CA TYR A 171 9.53 2.09 -16.24
C TYR A 171 8.54 3.11 -15.68
N SER A 172 7.55 2.63 -14.93
CA SER A 172 6.69 3.51 -14.14
C SER A 172 6.45 2.97 -12.74
N ILE A 173 6.36 3.92 -11.81
CA ILE A 173 5.98 3.67 -10.42
C ILE A 173 4.58 4.22 -10.21
N HIS A 174 3.79 3.50 -9.44
CA HIS A 174 2.50 3.93 -8.94
C HIS A 174 2.43 3.63 -7.45
N ILE A 175 1.70 4.45 -6.70
CA ILE A 175 1.49 4.24 -5.28
C ILE A 175 0.06 4.63 -4.91
N ALA A 176 -0.66 3.65 -4.35
CA ALA A 176 -2.00 3.82 -3.84
C ALA A 176 -1.99 4.07 -2.34
N PHE A 177 -2.85 5.00 -1.89
CA PHE A 177 -3.03 5.35 -0.49
C PHE A 177 -4.46 5.09 -0.05
N PRO A 178 -4.90 3.82 -0.04
CA PRO A 178 -6.26 3.51 0.30
C PRO A 178 -6.60 3.96 1.73
N GLY A 179 -7.84 4.42 1.90
CA GLY A 179 -8.44 4.63 3.20
C GLY A 179 -8.84 3.31 3.87
N ASP A 180 -9.71 3.37 4.87
CA ASP A 180 -10.33 2.17 5.43
C ASP A 180 -11.25 1.50 4.40
N PHE A 181 -11.10 0.19 4.22
CA PHE A 181 -11.96 -0.64 3.37
C PHE A 181 -12.19 -2.01 4.00
N VAL A 182 -13.31 -2.64 3.63
CA VAL A 182 -13.73 -3.92 4.21
C VAL A 182 -12.85 -5.04 3.69
N SER A 183 -12.07 -5.63 4.60
CA SER A 183 -11.23 -6.80 4.36
C SER A 183 -11.10 -7.65 5.62
N PRO A 184 -10.68 -8.93 5.51
CA PRO A 184 -10.33 -9.74 6.68
C PRO A 184 -9.24 -9.09 7.55
N GLY A 185 -8.31 -8.35 6.93
CA GLY A 185 -7.27 -7.59 7.62
C GLY A 185 -7.84 -6.46 8.48
N PHE A 186 -8.76 -5.67 7.91
CA PHE A 186 -9.45 -4.62 8.64
C PHE A 186 -10.18 -5.16 9.86
N MET A 187 -10.89 -6.29 9.74
CA MET A 187 -11.60 -6.89 10.89
C MET A 187 -10.66 -7.31 12.01
N LYS A 188 -9.51 -7.90 11.69
CA LYS A 188 -8.49 -8.27 12.67
C LYS A 188 -7.86 -7.05 13.32
N GLU A 189 -7.56 -6.02 12.53
CA GLU A 189 -7.00 -4.76 13.04
C GLU A 189 -7.95 -4.10 14.05
N GLN A 190 -9.26 -4.08 13.79
CA GLN A 190 -10.21 -3.48 14.73
C GLN A 190 -10.24 -4.18 16.10
N GLN A 191 -9.80 -5.44 16.21
CA GLN A 191 -9.77 -6.15 17.50
C GLN A 191 -8.63 -5.66 18.39
N THR A 192 -7.50 -5.24 17.81
CA THR A 192 -6.29 -4.84 18.56
C THR A 192 -6.05 -3.33 18.58
N LYS A 193 -6.75 -2.57 17.74
CA LYS A 193 -6.60 -1.11 17.64
C LYS A 193 -7.02 -0.41 18.94
N VAL A 194 -6.15 0.48 19.43
CA VAL A 194 -6.38 1.23 20.67
C VAL A 194 -7.59 2.17 20.56
N ALA A 195 -8.29 2.39 21.67
CA ALA A 195 -9.54 3.15 21.70
C ALA A 195 -9.40 4.61 21.22
N LEU A 196 -8.31 5.29 21.61
CA LEU A 196 -8.03 6.66 21.14
C LEU A 196 -7.92 6.71 19.62
N ASN A 197 -7.22 5.75 19.02
CA ASN A 197 -7.02 5.66 17.58
C ASN A 197 -8.35 5.44 16.85
N LYS A 198 -9.20 4.52 17.33
CA LYS A 198 -10.56 4.33 16.79
C LYS A 198 -11.40 5.60 16.89
N THR A 199 -11.27 6.34 17.98
CA THR A 199 -11.98 7.63 18.18
C THR A 199 -11.53 8.67 17.17
N ILE A 200 -10.22 8.83 16.96
CA ILE A 200 -9.64 9.76 15.99
C ILE A 200 -10.11 9.44 14.57
N GLN A 201 -10.11 8.16 14.20
CA GLN A 201 -10.51 7.70 12.87
C GLN A 201 -12.04 7.60 12.67
N GLY A 202 -12.84 7.77 13.73
CA GLY A 202 -14.29 7.60 13.66
C GLY A 202 -14.70 6.14 13.39
N LEU A 203 -14.00 5.20 14.02
CA LEU A 203 -14.19 3.74 13.93
C LEU A 203 -14.87 3.15 15.17
N ASN A 204 -15.31 3.99 16.12
CA ASN A 204 -16.07 3.55 17.31
C ASN A 204 -17.54 3.22 16.97
N HIS A 205 -17.75 2.32 16.02
CA HIS A 205 -19.07 1.87 15.61
C HIS A 205 -19.11 0.33 15.56
N PRO A 206 -20.30 -0.28 15.67
CA PRO A 206 -20.46 -1.71 15.41
C PRO A 206 -19.90 -2.10 14.05
N ILE A 207 -19.31 -3.30 13.97
CA ILE A 207 -18.67 -3.80 12.75
C ILE A 207 -19.61 -3.74 11.52
N GLU A 208 -20.90 -4.01 11.70
CA GLU A 208 -21.88 -3.94 10.60
C GLU A 208 -22.06 -2.51 10.06
N GLN A 209 -22.00 -1.49 10.92
CA GLN A 209 -22.03 -0.10 10.46
C GLN A 209 -20.74 0.28 9.72
N LEU A 210 -19.58 -0.22 10.18
CA LEU A 210 -18.31 -0.02 9.49
C LEU A 210 -18.30 -0.69 8.12
N LYS A 211 -18.84 -1.90 8.01
CA LYS A 211 -18.99 -2.61 6.74
C LYS A 211 -19.88 -1.87 5.74
N ALA A 212 -20.94 -1.23 6.21
CA ALA A 212 -21.83 -0.43 5.36
C ALA A 212 -21.20 0.92 4.96
N LYS A 213 -20.32 1.48 5.80
CA LYS A 213 -19.69 2.78 5.58
C LYS A 213 -18.52 2.73 4.60
N PHE A 214 -17.73 1.66 4.62
CA PHE A 214 -16.49 1.57 3.86
C PHE A 214 -16.62 0.72 2.59
N PRO A 215 -15.87 1.03 1.51
CA PRO A 215 -15.92 0.27 0.28
C PRO A 215 -15.39 -1.16 0.46
N SER A 216 -15.78 -2.07 -0.44
CA SER A 216 -15.22 -3.42 -0.50
C SER A 216 -13.80 -3.43 -1.07
N SER A 217 -13.04 -4.47 -0.74
CA SER A 217 -11.69 -4.69 -1.32
C SER A 217 -11.72 -4.70 -2.86
N ASP A 218 -12.74 -5.28 -3.48
CA ASP A 218 -12.89 -5.34 -4.95
C ASP A 218 -13.09 -3.95 -5.56
N LYS A 219 -13.87 -3.09 -4.89
CA LYS A 219 -14.11 -1.73 -5.35
C LYS A 219 -12.81 -0.92 -5.31
N VAL A 220 -12.07 -1.02 -4.20
CA VAL A 220 -10.77 -0.36 -4.04
C VAL A 220 -9.76 -0.87 -5.08
N ALA A 221 -9.62 -2.18 -5.23
CA ALA A 221 -8.72 -2.79 -6.21
C ALA A 221 -9.07 -2.34 -7.65
N SER A 222 -10.36 -2.28 -7.98
CA SER A 222 -10.80 -1.79 -9.28
C SER A 222 -10.39 -0.34 -9.49
N LEU A 223 -10.61 0.56 -8.53
CA LEU A 223 -10.21 1.97 -8.66
C LEU A 223 -8.69 2.12 -8.85
N ILE A 224 -7.90 1.32 -8.11
CA ILE A 224 -6.44 1.33 -8.25
C ILE A 224 -6.01 0.88 -9.65
N ILE A 225 -6.56 -0.22 -10.16
CA ILE A 225 -6.24 -0.71 -11.51
C ILE A 225 -6.57 0.35 -12.57
N HIS A 226 -7.75 0.98 -12.50
CA HIS A 226 -8.12 2.03 -13.45
C HIS A 226 -7.17 3.23 -13.39
N ALA A 227 -6.71 3.64 -12.20
CA ALA A 227 -5.76 4.73 -12.06
C ALA A 227 -4.37 4.37 -12.60
N VAL A 228 -3.90 3.14 -12.35
CA VAL A 228 -2.66 2.61 -12.92
C VAL A 228 -2.73 2.58 -14.45
N ASP A 229 -3.86 2.18 -15.03
CA ASP A 229 -4.05 2.16 -16.48
C ASP A 229 -4.06 3.56 -17.12
N ARG A 230 -4.44 4.60 -16.36
CA ARG A 230 -4.30 6.00 -16.77
C ARG A 230 -2.88 6.57 -16.61
N GLY A 231 -1.99 5.82 -15.95
CA GLY A 231 -0.62 6.28 -15.69
C GLY A 231 -0.47 7.10 -14.41
N ASP A 232 -1.45 7.10 -13.50
CA ASP A 232 -1.43 7.95 -12.31
C ASP A 232 -0.39 7.47 -11.30
N PHE A 233 0.52 8.36 -10.88
CA PHE A 233 1.51 8.03 -9.84
C PHE A 233 0.88 7.96 -8.44
N ILE A 234 0.13 8.99 -8.04
CA ILE A 234 -0.55 9.04 -6.73
C ILE A 234 -2.01 8.64 -6.89
N ILE A 235 -2.43 7.58 -6.20
CA ILE A 235 -3.77 7.02 -6.30
C ILE A 235 -4.48 7.11 -4.94
N CYS A 236 -5.54 7.91 -4.85
CA CYS A 236 -6.37 8.07 -3.64
C CYS A 236 -7.89 8.08 -3.94
N GLU A 237 -8.31 7.61 -5.11
CA GLU A 237 -9.69 7.69 -5.59
C GLU A 237 -10.71 6.91 -4.75
N ASP A 238 -10.25 5.94 -3.97
CA ASP A 238 -11.10 5.15 -3.08
C ASP A 238 -11.57 5.93 -1.85
N SER A 239 -10.91 7.05 -1.51
CA SER A 239 -11.18 7.79 -0.28
C SER A 239 -11.00 9.30 -0.45
N MET A 240 -12.08 10.04 -0.22
CA MET A 240 -12.03 11.50 -0.13
C MET A 240 -11.11 11.96 1.00
N ALA A 241 -11.09 11.23 2.13
CA ALA A 241 -10.20 11.54 3.24
C ALA A 241 -8.73 11.40 2.82
N ALA A 242 -8.35 10.29 2.16
CA ALA A 242 -7.00 10.09 1.64
C ALA A 242 -6.61 11.16 0.61
N SER A 243 -7.57 11.55 -0.25
CA SER A 243 -7.39 12.60 -1.23
C SER A 243 -7.10 13.96 -0.62
N VAL A 244 -7.81 14.31 0.44
CA VAL A 244 -7.67 15.59 1.15
C VAL A 244 -6.39 15.60 1.99
N LEU A 245 -6.04 14.48 2.63
CA LEU A 245 -4.78 14.30 3.35
C LEU A 245 -3.56 14.42 2.41
N PHE A 246 -3.64 13.83 1.20
CA PHE A 246 -2.58 13.99 0.21
C PHE A 246 -2.38 15.46 -0.21
N ALA A 247 -3.47 16.20 -0.44
CA ALA A 247 -3.38 17.63 -0.79
C ALA A 247 -2.71 18.48 0.32
N ASN A 248 -2.81 18.04 1.57
CA ASN A 248 -2.08 18.63 2.68
C ASN A 248 -0.60 18.26 2.68
N MET A 249 -0.26 17.00 2.39
CA MET A 249 1.08 16.45 2.50
C MET A 249 1.74 16.17 1.13
N GLN A 250 1.49 17.03 0.15
CA GLN A 250 1.93 16.79 -1.23
C GLN A 250 3.46 16.73 -1.36
N GLY A 251 4.19 17.66 -0.71
CA GLY A 251 5.64 17.74 -0.82
C GLY A 251 6.10 17.84 -2.29
N PRO A 252 7.17 17.12 -2.70
CA PRO A 252 7.65 17.10 -4.08
C PRO A 252 6.86 16.14 -5.00
N SER A 253 5.90 15.38 -4.47
CA SER A 253 5.08 14.47 -5.28
C SER A 253 4.25 15.27 -6.30
N PRO A 254 4.06 14.77 -7.54
CA PRO A 254 3.25 15.46 -8.53
C PRO A 254 1.79 15.57 -8.06
N LYS A 255 1.12 16.64 -8.51
CA LYS A 255 -0.32 16.78 -8.31
C LYS A 255 -1.06 15.73 -9.12
N ARG A 256 -2.25 15.35 -8.66
CA ARG A 256 -3.11 14.38 -9.34
C ARG A 256 -3.85 15.05 -10.49
N GLY A 257 -3.90 14.38 -11.64
CA GLY A 257 -4.49 14.92 -12.88
C GLY A 257 -3.91 16.30 -13.23
N TRP A 258 -4.78 17.28 -13.46
CA TRP A 258 -4.40 18.67 -13.74
C TRP A 258 -3.97 19.46 -12.50
N GLY A 259 -4.07 18.86 -11.32
CA GLY A 259 -3.66 19.45 -10.04
C GLY A 259 -4.52 20.59 -9.52
N VAL A 260 -5.62 20.93 -10.19
CA VAL A 260 -6.57 21.97 -9.74
C VAL A 260 -7.13 21.64 -8.36
N PHE A 261 -7.59 20.40 -8.16
CA PHE A 261 -8.15 19.96 -6.88
C PHE A 261 -7.13 20.04 -5.74
N ASP A 262 -5.91 19.54 -5.97
CA ASP A 262 -4.83 19.56 -4.97
C ASP A 262 -4.39 21.00 -4.65
N ALA A 263 -4.26 21.86 -5.67
CA ALA A 263 -3.85 23.24 -5.51
C ALA A 263 -4.87 24.07 -4.72
N LEU A 264 -6.18 23.86 -4.96
CA LEU A 264 -7.25 24.60 -4.29
C LEU A 264 -7.46 24.13 -2.85
N LEU A 265 -7.32 22.83 -2.59
CA LEU A 265 -7.52 22.30 -1.24
C LEU A 265 -6.33 22.51 -0.32
N SER A 266 -5.11 22.62 -0.84
CA SER A 266 -3.93 22.75 0.01
C SER A 266 -3.99 23.95 0.97
N PRO A 267 -4.36 25.18 0.55
CA PRO A 267 -4.53 26.31 1.47
C PRO A 267 -5.64 26.08 2.50
N VAL A 268 -6.78 25.52 2.07
CA VAL A 268 -7.92 25.22 2.96
C VAL A 268 -7.50 24.24 4.05
N MET A 269 -6.76 23.20 3.65
CA MET A 269 -6.25 22.19 4.55
C MET A 269 -5.24 22.75 5.54
N ASN A 270 -4.27 23.53 5.05
CA ASN A 270 -3.21 24.07 5.88
C ASN A 270 -3.67 25.17 6.84
N LEU A 271 -4.58 26.05 6.40
CA LEU A 271 -4.99 27.22 7.19
C LEU A 271 -6.16 26.93 8.13
N PHE A 272 -7.05 25.99 7.79
CA PHE A 272 -8.29 25.78 8.56
C PHE A 272 -8.40 24.35 9.09
N VAL A 273 -8.32 23.34 8.22
CA VAL A 273 -8.67 21.96 8.60
C VAL A 273 -7.61 21.35 9.52
N MET A 274 -6.33 21.41 9.17
CA MET A 274 -5.27 20.81 9.97
C MET A 274 -5.09 21.48 11.34
N PRO A 275 -5.14 22.83 11.48
CA PRO A 275 -5.14 23.46 12.80
C PRO A 275 -6.29 22.97 13.69
N TYR A 276 -7.50 22.86 13.15
CA TYR A 276 -8.67 22.35 13.88
C TYR A 276 -8.51 20.87 14.25
N LEU A 277 -8.12 20.01 13.30
CA LEU A 277 -7.92 18.59 13.55
C LEU A 277 -6.80 18.36 14.57
N ARG A 278 -5.69 19.10 14.48
CA ARG A 278 -4.60 19.06 15.45
C ARG A 278 -5.10 19.42 16.85
N TRP A 279 -5.79 20.55 16.99
CA TRP A 279 -6.35 20.96 18.29
C TRP A 279 -7.29 19.88 18.87
N LYS A 280 -8.18 19.33 18.04
CA LYS A 280 -9.10 18.27 18.44
C LYS A 280 -8.36 16.99 18.86
N TRP A 281 -7.39 16.53 18.08
CA TRP A 281 -6.65 15.30 18.34
C TRP A 281 -5.71 15.42 19.55
N GLU A 282 -5.07 16.58 19.74
CA GLU A 282 -4.31 16.88 20.95
C GLU A 282 -5.22 16.87 22.19
N GLY A 283 -6.41 17.48 22.10
CA GLY A 283 -7.40 17.44 23.17
C GLY A 283 -7.88 16.03 23.51
N LEU A 284 -8.13 15.18 22.51
CA LEU A 284 -8.48 13.78 22.72
C LEU A 284 -7.33 13.00 23.38
N THR A 285 -6.10 13.22 22.92
CA THR A 285 -4.90 12.55 23.46
C THR A 285 -4.64 12.96 24.92
N ARG A 286 -4.79 14.24 25.27
CA ARG A 286 -4.67 14.70 26.67
C ARG A 286 -5.70 14.03 27.58
N LYS A 287 -6.97 13.97 27.15
CA LYS A 287 -8.05 13.27 27.89
C LYS A 287 -7.78 11.78 28.07
N ASP A 288 -7.19 11.13 27.06
CA ASP A 288 -6.77 9.73 27.15
C ASP A 288 -5.66 9.56 28.20
N GLY A 289 -4.65 10.45 28.19
CA GLY A 289 -3.59 10.48 29.20
C GLY A 289 -4.11 10.69 30.63
N GLU A 290 -5.07 11.59 30.84
CA GLU A 290 -5.72 11.79 32.16
C GLU A 290 -6.49 10.54 32.64
N LYS A 291 -7.08 9.77 31.73
CA LYS A 291 -7.73 8.49 32.07
C LYS A 291 -6.70 7.43 32.46
N LEU A 292 -5.59 7.36 31.72
CA LEU A 292 -4.49 6.44 32.00
C LEU A 292 -3.84 6.71 33.36
N GLN A 293 -3.66 7.98 33.74
CA GLN A 293 -3.13 8.35 35.06
C GLN A 293 -4.07 7.90 36.17
N ARG A 294 -5.38 8.20 36.06
CA ARG A 294 -6.39 7.76 37.02
C ARG A 294 -6.52 6.25 37.16
N SER A 295 -6.23 5.47 36.12
CA SER A 295 -6.24 4.00 36.21
C SER A 295 -5.02 3.40 36.90
N ARG A 296 -3.97 4.21 37.15
CA ARG A 296 -2.74 3.81 37.84
C ARG A 296 -2.73 4.16 39.33
N GLU A 297 -3.63 5.06 39.74
CA GLU A 297 -3.92 5.41 41.13
C GLU A 297 -4.84 4.37 41.76
#